data_AF-A0A919DIA8-F1
#
_entry.id   AF-A0A919DIA8-F1
#
_cell.length_a   1.000
_cell.length_b   1.000
_cell.length_c   1.000
_cell.angle_alpha   90.00
_cell.angle_beta   90.00
_cell.angle_gamma   90.00
#
_symmetry.space_group_name_H-M   'P 1'
#
loop_
_entity.id
_entity.type
_entity.pdbx_description
1 polymer ?
#
loop_
_entity_poly.entity_id
_entity_poly.type
_entity_poly.pdbx_seq_one_letter_code
_entity_poly.pdbx_strand_id
1 'polypeptide(L)'
;MGWWQVNADTLAGSRFIVSPLAETFANLKLLHAGTGSHPGERAWLADHLPAYRGELARDPLTTLLVRSGLGKEWIADFLTPTPREGAAFADEVARVRTADPAAARAHLTVSLRGPLPAALHRDDLPARAADLLTYVWEETVRPYWERRRRVLEADVLARTAQLGQGGWAAAGRVATGNAVAR
;
A
#
# COMPACT_ATOMS: atom_id res chain seq x y z
N MET A 1 -21.48 6.23 1.14
CA MET A 1 -20.95 4.85 1.25
C MET A 1 -21.89 3.95 0.47
N GLY A 2 -21.44 3.41 -0.68
CA GLY A 2 -22.20 2.40 -1.42
C GLY A 2 -22.15 1.06 -0.70
N TRP A 3 -23.22 0.28 -0.80
CA TRP A 3 -23.27 -1.08 -0.26
C TRP A 3 -22.71 -2.04 -1.30
N TRP A 4 -21.65 -2.77 -0.96
CA TRP A 4 -21.10 -3.83 -1.81
C TRP A 4 -21.71 -5.17 -1.38
N GLN A 5 -22.41 -5.83 -2.29
CA GLN A 5 -22.91 -7.19 -2.08
C GLN A 5 -21.89 -8.18 -2.64
N VAL A 6 -21.20 -8.90 -1.77
CA VAL A 6 -20.24 -9.95 -2.14
C VAL A 6 -20.87 -11.30 -1.81
N ASN A 7 -20.88 -12.24 -2.76
CA ASN A 7 -21.47 -13.56 -2.54
C ASN A 7 -20.59 -14.41 -1.63
N ALA A 8 -21.21 -15.39 -0.95
CA ALA A 8 -20.52 -16.25 0.02
C ALA A 8 -19.40 -17.09 -0.61
N ASP A 9 -19.53 -17.47 -1.89
CA ASP A 9 -18.51 -18.26 -2.60
C ASP A 9 -17.26 -17.44 -2.95
N THR A 10 -17.44 -16.17 -3.31
CA THR A 10 -16.35 -15.20 -3.53
C THR A 10 -15.59 -15.03 -2.23
N LEU A 11 -16.31 -14.85 -1.13
CA LEU A 11 -15.72 -14.79 0.20
C LEU A 11 -15.07 -16.14 0.57
N ALA A 12 -15.68 -17.29 0.32
CA ALA A 12 -15.10 -18.59 0.62
C ALA A 12 -13.79 -18.87 -0.17
N GLY A 13 -13.65 -18.28 -1.36
CA GLY A 13 -12.42 -18.32 -2.16
C GLY A 13 -11.34 -17.33 -1.72
N SER A 14 -11.67 -16.40 -0.84
CA SER A 14 -10.78 -15.35 -0.33
C SER A 14 -9.67 -15.89 0.55
N ARG A 15 -8.51 -15.23 0.50
CA ARG A 15 -7.33 -15.58 1.31
C ARG A 15 -6.68 -14.30 1.82
N PHE A 16 -6.17 -14.35 3.05
CA PHE A 16 -5.28 -13.31 3.55
C PHE A 16 -3.85 -13.67 3.18
N ILE A 17 -3.15 -12.74 2.53
CA ILE A 17 -1.76 -12.91 2.14
C ILE A 17 -0.92 -11.78 2.71
N VAL A 18 0.30 -12.11 3.12
CA VAL A 18 1.31 -11.13 3.52
C VAL A 18 2.04 -10.65 2.27
N SER A 19 2.05 -9.34 2.04
CA SER A 19 2.70 -8.72 0.89
C SER A 19 3.72 -7.67 1.37
N PRO A 20 5.01 -7.84 1.03
CA PRO A 20 6.03 -6.83 1.30
C PRO A 20 5.69 -5.47 0.67
N LEU A 21 5.14 -5.44 -0.54
CA LEU A 21 4.75 -4.21 -1.21
C LEU A 21 3.56 -3.54 -0.53
N ALA A 22 2.54 -4.31 -0.10
CA ALA A 22 1.40 -3.75 0.62
C ALA A 22 1.83 -3.10 1.94
N GLU A 23 2.74 -3.75 2.68
CA GLU A 23 3.30 -3.18 3.90
C GLU A 23 4.14 -1.93 3.58
N THR A 24 4.96 -1.97 2.52
CA THR A 24 5.74 -0.80 2.06
C THR A 24 4.84 0.38 1.73
N PHE A 25 3.79 0.13 0.97
CA PHE A 25 2.83 1.16 0.57
C PHE A 25 2.10 1.78 1.75
N ALA A 26 1.76 0.99 2.76
CA ALA A 26 1.16 1.50 3.98
C ALA A 26 2.13 2.36 4.82
N ASN A 27 3.41 1.98 4.89
CA ASN A 27 4.43 2.81 5.52
C ASN A 27 4.68 4.11 4.72
N LEU A 28 4.63 4.07 3.37
CA LEU A 28 4.61 5.27 2.53
C LEU A 28 3.44 6.20 2.89
N LYS A 29 2.22 5.65 3.05
CA LYS A 29 1.05 6.43 3.48
C LYS A 29 1.25 7.07 4.84
N LEU A 30 1.80 6.33 5.81
CA LEU A 30 2.09 6.85 7.15
C LEU A 30 3.12 7.98 7.11
N LEU A 31 4.22 7.80 6.36
CA LEU A 31 5.23 8.85 6.14
C LEU A 31 4.62 10.09 5.48
N HIS A 32 3.75 9.90 4.50
CA HIS A 32 3.08 10.99 3.79
C HIS A 32 2.10 11.75 4.69
N ALA A 33 1.33 11.04 5.52
CA ALA A 33 0.47 11.65 6.52
C ALA A 33 1.27 12.39 7.60
N GLY A 34 2.43 11.84 7.99
CA GLY A 34 3.34 12.43 8.96
C GLY A 34 2.83 12.43 10.40
N THR A 35 1.73 11.72 10.68
CA THR A 35 1.10 11.65 11.99
C THR A 35 0.82 10.21 12.39
N GLY A 36 1.35 9.78 13.54
CA GLY A 36 1.14 8.44 14.09
C GLY A 36 0.07 8.41 15.17
N SER A 37 -0.83 7.45 15.10
CA SER A 37 -1.95 7.28 16.04
C SER A 37 -1.48 6.67 17.36
N HIS A 38 -0.53 5.72 17.32
CA HIS A 38 -0.02 5.05 18.52
C HIS A 38 1.47 5.34 18.77
N PRO A 39 1.99 5.10 20.00
CA PRO A 39 3.37 5.44 20.36
C PRO A 39 4.43 4.86 19.41
N GLY A 40 4.25 3.62 18.98
CA GLY A 40 5.15 2.97 18.01
C GLY A 40 5.24 3.68 16.67
N GLU A 41 4.11 4.11 16.08
CA GLU A 41 4.10 4.89 14.84
C GLU A 41 4.78 6.24 15.03
N ARG A 42 4.56 6.91 16.18
CA ARG A 42 5.21 8.20 16.47
C ARG A 42 6.72 8.07 16.58
N ALA A 43 7.21 7.03 17.25
CA ALA A 43 8.65 6.76 17.33
C ALA A 43 9.24 6.45 15.96
N TRP A 44 8.60 5.55 15.19
CA TRP A 44 9.04 5.21 13.83
C TRP A 44 9.03 6.42 12.89
N LEU A 45 8.02 7.31 12.99
CA LEU A 45 8.00 8.56 12.23
C LEU A 45 9.12 9.51 12.65
N ALA A 46 9.44 9.60 13.95
CA ALA A 46 10.55 10.43 14.41
C ALA A 46 11.88 10.00 13.76
N ASP A 47 12.08 8.69 13.56
CA ASP A 47 13.29 8.13 12.98
C ASP A 47 13.38 8.32 11.46
N HIS A 48 12.27 8.15 10.71
CA HIS A 48 12.31 8.07 9.24
C HIS A 48 11.76 9.31 8.51
N LEU A 49 10.88 10.10 9.14
CA LEU A 49 10.20 11.22 8.49
C LEU A 49 11.16 12.33 7.99
N PRO A 50 12.24 12.70 8.71
CA PRO A 50 13.18 13.71 8.22
C PRO A 50 13.85 13.31 6.90
N ALA A 51 14.33 12.07 6.78
CA ALA A 51 14.98 11.56 5.58
C ALA A 51 13.99 11.48 4.40
N TYR A 52 12.80 10.93 4.62
CA TYR A 52 11.74 10.88 3.61
C TYR A 52 11.34 12.26 3.08
N ARG A 53 11.22 13.26 3.96
CA ARG A 53 10.93 14.64 3.54
C ARG A 53 12.09 15.24 2.73
N GLY A 54 13.32 14.90 3.08
CA GLY A 54 14.51 15.29 2.32
C GLY A 54 14.49 14.72 0.90
N GLU A 55 14.15 13.43 0.73
CA GLU A 55 13.99 12.81 -0.59
C GLU A 55 12.90 13.47 -1.42
N LEU A 56 11.72 13.68 -0.85
CA LEU A 56 10.62 14.34 -1.55
C LEU A 56 10.94 15.80 -1.95
N ALA A 57 11.71 16.52 -1.12
CA ALA A 57 12.13 17.88 -1.45
C ALA A 57 13.09 17.93 -2.66
N ARG A 58 13.85 16.86 -2.92
CA ARG A 58 14.76 16.76 -4.07
C ARG A 58 14.04 16.40 -5.37
N ASP A 59 12.89 15.75 -5.29
CA ASP A 59 12.08 15.37 -6.44
C ASP A 59 10.61 15.84 -6.30
N PRO A 60 10.31 17.09 -6.72
CA PRO A 60 8.96 17.63 -6.72
C PRO A 60 7.98 16.83 -7.61
N LEU A 61 8.47 16.17 -8.66
CA LEU A 61 7.64 15.39 -9.56
C LEU A 61 7.17 14.09 -8.89
N THR A 62 8.08 13.39 -8.21
CA THR A 62 7.73 12.21 -7.41
C THR A 62 6.83 12.59 -6.23
N THR A 63 7.05 13.75 -5.60
CA THR A 63 6.12 14.28 -4.59
C THR A 63 4.71 14.48 -5.13
N LEU A 64 4.58 15.07 -6.33
CA LEU A 64 3.31 15.27 -6.99
C LEU A 64 2.65 13.93 -7.34
N LEU A 65 3.42 12.98 -7.89
CA LEU A 65 2.95 11.63 -8.23
C LEU A 65 2.33 10.93 -7.01
N VAL A 66 3.02 10.94 -5.86
CA VAL A 66 2.52 10.32 -4.62
C VAL A 66 1.24 10.98 -4.17
N ARG A 67 1.19 12.32 -4.12
CA ARG A 67 -0.03 13.06 -3.73
C ARG A 67 -1.21 12.74 -4.64
N SER A 68 -0.96 12.60 -5.94
CA SER A 68 -1.99 12.24 -6.91
C SER A 68 -2.42 10.78 -6.82
N GLY A 69 -1.55 9.88 -6.40
CA GLY A 69 -1.85 8.45 -6.26
C GLY A 69 -2.43 8.04 -4.90
N LEU A 70 -2.24 8.85 -3.86
CA LEU A 70 -2.81 8.67 -2.52
C LEU A 70 -4.16 9.40 -2.37
N GLY A 71 -5.02 9.34 -3.39
CA GLY A 71 -6.32 9.98 -3.38
C GLY A 71 -7.15 9.65 -2.14
N LYS A 72 -7.97 10.61 -1.70
CA LYS A 72 -8.73 10.51 -0.44
C LYS A 72 -9.69 9.33 -0.41
N GLU A 73 -10.29 9.01 -1.55
CA GLU A 73 -11.32 7.96 -1.67
C GLU A 73 -10.85 6.74 -2.46
N TRP A 74 -9.84 6.89 -3.33
CA TRP A 74 -9.32 5.81 -4.14
C TRP A 74 -7.82 5.97 -4.33
N ILE A 75 -7.06 4.88 -4.16
CA ILE A 75 -5.62 4.83 -4.44
C ILE A 75 -5.45 4.50 -5.93
N ALA A 76 -4.47 5.10 -6.60
CA ALA A 76 -4.17 4.72 -7.97
C ALA A 76 -3.71 3.25 -8.05
N ASP A 77 -4.50 2.38 -8.70
CA ASP A 77 -4.36 0.92 -8.63
C ASP A 77 -2.98 0.38 -9.03
N PHE A 78 -2.26 1.08 -9.92
CA PHE A 78 -0.92 0.66 -10.33
C PHE A 78 0.10 0.70 -9.17
N LEU A 79 -0.16 1.49 -8.12
CA LEU A 79 0.66 1.55 -6.91
C LEU A 79 0.43 0.35 -5.99
N THR A 80 -0.73 -0.29 -6.08
CA THR A 80 -1.16 -1.39 -5.23
C THR A 80 -1.64 -2.57 -6.06
N PRO A 81 -0.77 -3.14 -6.91
CA PRO A 81 -1.16 -4.25 -7.76
C PRO A 81 -1.51 -5.47 -6.89
N THR A 82 -2.50 -6.27 -7.32
CA THR A 82 -2.98 -7.43 -6.54
C THR A 82 -1.82 -8.32 -6.10
N PRO A 83 -1.60 -8.54 -4.79
CA PRO A 83 -0.42 -9.28 -4.34
C PRO A 83 -0.49 -10.76 -4.71
N ARG A 84 0.68 -11.42 -4.70
CA ARG A 84 0.81 -12.86 -4.99
C ARG A 84 1.40 -13.56 -3.77
N GLU A 85 0.85 -14.73 -3.45
CA GLU A 85 1.30 -15.50 -2.30
C GLU A 85 2.79 -15.84 -2.41
N GLY A 86 3.55 -15.58 -1.34
CA GLY A 86 4.99 -15.88 -1.28
C GLY A 86 5.89 -14.99 -2.15
N ALA A 87 5.36 -13.94 -2.78
CA ALA A 87 6.17 -13.06 -3.64
C ALA A 87 7.16 -12.23 -2.81
N ALA A 88 8.40 -12.10 -3.32
CA ALA A 88 9.37 -11.20 -2.74
C ALA A 88 9.05 -9.75 -3.12
N PHE A 89 9.55 -8.78 -2.34
CA PHE A 89 9.37 -7.36 -2.61
C PHE A 89 9.79 -6.98 -4.05
N ALA A 90 10.92 -7.51 -4.52
CA ALA A 90 11.44 -7.25 -5.87
C ALA A 90 10.45 -7.66 -6.97
N ASP A 91 9.76 -8.79 -6.81
CA ASP A 91 8.77 -9.28 -7.79
C ASP A 91 7.51 -8.41 -7.79
N GLU A 92 7.07 -7.98 -6.60
CA GLU A 92 5.89 -7.14 -6.46
C GLU A 92 6.14 -5.72 -7.00
N VAL A 93 7.28 -5.11 -6.67
CA VAL A 93 7.64 -3.76 -7.14
C VAL A 93 7.96 -3.74 -8.64
N ALA A 94 8.45 -4.85 -9.21
CA ALA A 94 8.63 -4.99 -10.65
C ALA A 94 7.30 -4.80 -11.39
N ARG A 95 6.18 -5.28 -10.84
CA ARG A 95 4.84 -5.10 -11.44
C ARG A 95 4.37 -3.65 -11.40
N VAL A 96 4.75 -2.89 -10.37
CA VAL A 96 4.54 -1.44 -10.35
C VAL A 96 5.39 -0.80 -11.45
N ARG A 97 6.66 -1.17 -11.56
CA ARG A 97 7.59 -0.61 -12.55
C ARG A 97 7.16 -0.86 -13.98
N THR A 98 6.63 -2.04 -14.28
CA THR A 98 6.21 -2.44 -15.63
C THR A 98 4.73 -2.19 -15.90
N ALA A 99 4.04 -1.44 -15.03
CA ALA A 99 2.65 -1.07 -15.29
C ALA A 99 2.58 -0.24 -16.58
N ASP A 100 1.52 -0.45 -17.37
CA ASP A 100 1.30 0.32 -18.59
C ASP A 100 1.20 1.83 -18.24
N PRO A 101 1.98 2.71 -18.89
CA PRO A 101 1.98 4.12 -18.51
C PRO A 101 0.64 4.83 -18.75
N ALA A 102 -0.12 4.43 -19.77
CA ALA A 102 -1.44 4.99 -20.01
C ALA A 102 -2.44 4.56 -18.91
N ALA A 103 -2.40 3.29 -18.50
CA ALA A 103 -3.17 2.80 -17.37
C ALA A 103 -2.78 3.52 -16.06
N ALA A 104 -1.48 3.72 -15.80
CA ALA A 104 -1.04 4.46 -14.62
C ALA A 104 -1.61 5.89 -14.57
N ARG A 105 -1.60 6.62 -15.70
CA ARG A 105 -2.23 7.94 -15.80
C ARG A 105 -3.75 7.90 -15.61
N ALA A 106 -4.42 6.88 -16.14
CA ALA A 106 -5.86 6.68 -15.93
C ALA A 106 -6.18 6.42 -14.45
N HIS A 107 -5.41 5.57 -13.77
CA HIS A 107 -5.57 5.31 -12.34
C HIS A 107 -5.35 6.57 -11.49
N LEU A 108 -4.37 7.42 -11.85
CA LEU A 108 -4.15 8.70 -11.17
C LEU A 108 -5.33 9.66 -11.36
N THR A 109 -5.92 9.69 -12.55
CA THR A 109 -7.13 10.49 -12.84
C THR A 109 -8.30 10.05 -11.96
N VAL A 110 -8.50 8.74 -11.82
CA VAL A 110 -9.53 8.15 -10.92
C VAL A 110 -9.26 8.52 -9.46
N SER A 111 -8.01 8.36 -9.01
CA SER A 111 -7.58 8.67 -7.65
C SER A 111 -7.79 10.15 -7.29
N LEU A 112 -7.49 11.06 -8.22
CA LEU A 112 -7.68 12.51 -8.07
C LEU A 112 -9.14 12.96 -8.16
N ARG A 113 -9.99 12.19 -8.84
CA ARG A 113 -11.36 12.61 -9.24
C ARG A 113 -11.37 13.92 -10.02
N GLY A 114 -10.40 14.07 -10.93
CA GLY A 114 -10.22 15.30 -11.68
C GLY A 114 -9.13 15.16 -12.73
N PRO A 115 -8.86 16.25 -13.48
CA PRO A 115 -7.85 16.23 -14.53
C PRO A 115 -6.47 15.93 -13.93
N LEU A 116 -5.72 15.07 -14.64
CA LEU A 116 -4.34 14.79 -14.30
C LEU A 116 -3.49 16.07 -14.49
N PRO A 117 -2.69 16.50 -13.49
CA PRO A 117 -1.78 17.63 -13.65
C PRO A 117 -0.85 17.44 -14.84
N ALA A 118 -0.58 18.53 -15.58
CA ALA A 118 0.20 18.46 -16.82
C ALA A 118 1.60 17.85 -16.64
N ALA A 119 2.22 18.10 -15.47
CA ALA A 119 3.51 17.54 -15.11
C ALA A 119 3.52 16.00 -15.02
N LEU A 120 2.34 15.36 -14.86
CA LEU A 120 2.17 13.91 -14.81
C LEU A 120 1.74 13.31 -16.17
N HIS A 121 1.70 14.08 -17.27
CA HIS A 121 1.57 13.51 -18.62
C HIS A 121 2.92 12.94 -19.09
N ARG A 122 3.35 11.85 -18.44
CA ARG A 122 4.64 11.21 -18.68
C ARG A 122 4.51 9.69 -18.67
N ASP A 123 5.44 9.02 -19.35
CA ASP A 123 5.48 7.56 -19.42
C ASP A 123 6.37 6.93 -18.34
N ASP A 124 7.23 7.71 -17.67
CA ASP A 124 8.16 7.23 -16.64
C ASP A 124 7.55 7.14 -15.23
N LEU A 125 6.24 7.43 -15.05
CA LEU A 125 5.59 7.41 -13.74
C LEU A 125 5.63 6.04 -13.03
N PRO A 126 5.38 4.91 -13.71
CA PRO A 126 5.50 3.58 -13.09
C PRO A 126 6.90 3.32 -12.52
N ALA A 127 7.95 3.69 -13.26
CA ALA A 127 9.34 3.54 -12.83
C ALA A 127 9.65 4.42 -11.62
N ARG A 128 9.23 5.69 -11.64
CA ARG A 128 9.41 6.61 -10.50
C ARG A 128 8.70 6.13 -9.24
N ALA A 129 7.47 5.64 -9.37
CA ALA A 129 6.73 5.06 -8.26
C ALA A 129 7.47 3.84 -7.67
N ALA A 130 7.96 2.96 -8.53
CA ALA A 130 8.73 1.79 -8.12
C ALA A 130 10.06 2.17 -7.44
N ASP A 131 10.75 3.21 -7.92
CA ASP A 131 11.98 3.73 -7.28
C ASP A 131 11.70 4.24 -5.87
N LEU A 132 10.64 5.05 -5.70
CA LEU A 132 10.25 5.54 -4.37
C LEU A 132 9.83 4.40 -3.44
N LEU A 133 9.03 3.45 -3.92
CA LEU A 133 8.62 2.30 -3.12
C LEU A 133 9.83 1.45 -2.71
N THR A 134 10.82 1.32 -3.59
CA THR A 134 12.08 0.64 -3.29
C THR A 134 12.84 1.40 -2.19
N TYR A 135 12.95 2.72 -2.27
CA TYR A 135 13.55 3.53 -1.20
C TYR A 135 12.81 3.33 0.14
N VAL A 136 11.48 3.42 0.16
CA VAL A 136 10.69 3.24 1.39
C VAL A 136 10.89 1.84 1.96
N TRP A 137 10.92 0.81 1.11
CA TRP A 137 11.19 -0.55 1.53
C TRP A 137 12.57 -0.66 2.19
N GLU A 138 13.63 -0.25 1.48
CA GLU A 138 15.01 -0.41 1.93
C GLU A 138 15.27 0.34 3.25
N GLU A 139 14.79 1.58 3.35
CA GLU A 139 15.14 2.45 4.48
C GLU A 139 14.22 2.26 5.70
N THR A 140 12.97 1.85 5.50
CA THR A 140 11.94 1.98 6.55
C THR A 140 11.21 0.70 6.89
N VAL A 141 11.26 -0.32 6.00
CA VAL A 141 10.53 -1.58 6.19
C VAL A 141 11.47 -2.77 6.30
N ARG A 142 12.39 -2.95 5.35
CA ARG A 142 13.35 -4.05 5.27
C ARG A 142 14.11 -4.27 6.60
N PRO A 143 14.60 -3.23 7.31
CA PRO A 143 15.32 -3.43 8.58
C PRO A 143 14.47 -4.10 9.67
N TYR A 144 13.15 -3.95 9.58
CA TYR A 144 12.19 -4.47 10.56
C TYR A 144 11.35 -5.63 10.01
N TRP A 145 11.60 -6.05 8.76
CA TRP A 145 10.68 -6.89 8.00
C TRP A 145 10.44 -8.25 8.66
N GLU A 146 11.49 -8.95 9.10
CA GLU A 146 11.31 -10.26 9.75
C GLU A 146 10.43 -10.19 11.01
N ARG A 147 10.53 -9.10 11.78
CA ARG A 147 9.67 -8.89 12.95
C ARG A 147 8.24 -8.58 12.51
N ARG A 148 8.05 -7.65 11.56
CA ARG A 148 6.73 -7.25 11.05
C ARG A 148 6.01 -8.43 10.40
N ARG A 149 6.72 -9.21 9.59
CA ARG A 149 6.21 -10.41 8.91
C ARG A 149 5.64 -11.42 9.91
N ARG A 150 6.35 -11.73 11.00
CA ARG A 150 5.82 -12.63 12.04
C ARG A 150 4.53 -12.13 12.67
N VAL A 151 4.41 -10.81 12.90
CA VAL A 151 3.19 -10.20 13.43
C VAL A 151 2.04 -10.30 12.42
N LEU A 152 2.32 -10.01 11.14
CA LEU A 152 1.34 -10.13 10.06
C LEU A 152 0.89 -11.58 9.84
N GLU A 153 1.81 -12.55 9.87
CA GLU A 153 1.49 -13.97 9.78
C GLU A 153 0.62 -14.44 10.96
N ALA A 154 0.91 -13.97 12.18
CA ALA A 154 0.05 -14.24 13.33
C ALA A 154 -1.35 -13.61 13.19
N ASP A 155 -1.45 -12.40 12.64
CA ASP A 155 -2.73 -11.74 12.34
C ASP A 155 -3.53 -12.54 11.29
N VAL A 156 -2.87 -13.01 10.23
CA VAL A 156 -3.48 -13.88 9.21
C VAL A 156 -4.06 -15.15 9.83
N LEU A 157 -3.30 -15.82 10.71
CA LEU A 157 -3.79 -17.01 11.42
C LEU A 157 -5.00 -16.69 12.31
N ALA A 158 -4.95 -15.58 13.05
CA ALA A 158 -6.06 -15.15 13.91
C ALA A 158 -7.33 -14.85 13.11
N ARG A 159 -7.22 -14.12 11.98
CA ARG A 159 -8.36 -13.83 11.10
C ARG A 159 -8.93 -15.09 10.45
N THR A 160 -8.06 -16.01 10.04
CA THR A 160 -8.49 -17.30 9.47
C THR A 160 -9.25 -18.14 10.49
N ALA A 161 -8.80 -18.19 11.75
CA ALA A 161 -9.51 -18.87 12.83
C ALA A 161 -10.88 -18.23 13.13
N GLN A 162 -10.97 -16.90 13.11
CA GLN A 162 -12.24 -16.17 13.28
C GLN A 162 -13.23 -16.44 12.15
N LEU A 163 -12.77 -16.55 10.91
CA LEU A 163 -13.60 -16.95 9.77
C LEU A 163 -14.18 -18.36 9.96
N GLY A 164 -13.36 -19.31 10.46
CA GLY A 164 -13.78 -20.68 10.74
C GLY A 164 -14.81 -20.80 11.88
N GLN A 165 -14.82 -19.85 12.83
CA GLN A 165 -15.70 -19.91 14.02
C GLN A 165 -16.94 -19.01 13.94
N GLY A 166 -16.89 -17.90 13.18
CA GLY A 166 -17.96 -16.88 13.18
C GLY A 166 -18.39 -16.37 11.80
N GLY A 167 -17.86 -16.95 10.72
CA GLY A 167 -18.10 -16.48 9.35
C GLY A 167 -17.51 -15.08 9.08
N TRP A 168 -17.74 -14.55 7.89
CA TRP A 168 -17.15 -13.29 7.41
C TRP A 168 -17.51 -12.05 8.23
N ALA A 169 -18.62 -12.07 8.97
CA ALA A 169 -19.02 -10.99 9.87
C ALA A 169 -18.09 -10.82 11.09
N ALA A 170 -17.29 -11.83 11.43
CA ALA A 170 -16.36 -11.78 12.57
C ALA A 170 -15.02 -11.11 12.22
N ALA A 171 -14.56 -11.19 10.96
CA ALA A 171 -13.24 -10.73 10.53
C ALA A 171 -13.08 -9.19 10.44
N GLY A 172 -14.19 -8.43 10.45
CA GLY A 172 -14.18 -6.97 10.31
C GLY A 172 -14.03 -6.16 11.60
N ARG A 173 -13.85 -6.80 12.77
CA ARG A 173 -13.97 -6.14 14.10
C ARG A 173 -12.66 -5.84 14.83
N VAL A 174 -11.51 -5.77 14.15
CA VAL A 174 -10.29 -5.21 14.74
C VAL A 174 -9.63 -4.20 13.80
N ALA A 175 -9.39 -2.99 14.33
CA ALA A 175 -8.77 -1.86 13.64
C ALA A 175 -7.26 -2.07 13.39
N THR A 176 -6.78 -1.47 12.29
CA THR A 176 -5.37 -1.17 11.94
C THR A 176 -4.43 -2.38 11.77
N GLY A 177 -4.53 -3.05 10.63
CA GLY A 177 -3.48 -3.94 10.11
C GLY A 177 -3.67 -4.15 8.60
N ASN A 178 -2.62 -3.93 7.81
CA ASN A 178 -2.58 -3.93 6.33
C ASN A 178 -2.82 -5.31 5.68
N ALA A 179 -3.74 -6.12 6.19
CA ALA A 179 -4.14 -7.33 5.52
C ALA A 179 -5.11 -6.99 4.39
N VAL A 180 -4.73 -7.31 3.15
CA VAL A 180 -5.60 -7.20 1.97
C VAL A 180 -6.40 -8.49 1.89
N ALA A 181 -7.73 -8.39 1.99
CA ALA A 181 -8.63 -9.48 1.65
C ALA A 181 -8.72 -9.56 0.13
N ARG A 182 -8.45 -10.74 -0.44
CA ARG A 182 -8.68 -11.03 -1.86
C ARG A 182 -10.08 -11.58 -2.05
#